data_AF-A0A4U9TS49-F1
#
_entry.id   AF-A0A4U9TS49-F1
#
_cell.length_a   1.000
_cell.length_b   1.000
_cell.length_c   1.000
_cell.angle_alpha   90.00
_cell.angle_beta   90.00
_cell.angle_gamma   90.00
#
_symmetry.space_group_name_H-M   'P 1'
#
loop_
_entity.id
_entity.type
_entity.pdbx_description
1 polymer ?
#
loop_
_entity_poly.entity_id
_entity_poly.type
_entity_poly.pdbx_seq_one_letter_code
_entity_poly.pdbx_strand_id
1 'polypeptide(L)'
;MTQLQPHIRLSRQMTHAHYALLPGDPQRVEHVARFLDQVEDFGQNREYRALRGWFRGVEVLVISTGMGGPSTAIAAEELHQIGVDCLVRIGSCGAMQSSMKLGDLVIASAAVRDEGTGNAYIPAAYPASADCGLVYLLRQQAQKLGYSTHCGYVRSHDSFYTDREQEITDFWSAKGILAADMETAPLMVVGALRNMRIASILNVVVEHQGCLEQSINDYQQQEHSCQRGEEREIVLALETLYQDHLEEDAIMDFFSINNVMVNIPLGEGGYALSWIEAIGTVFGLLCIWFASKEKIINYLFGLINVTLFAAIFFQIQLYASLLLQVFFFVANLYGWYAWSRQNENNEAALKIRWLPRQKALTLLVVCVVAIGLMSLFIDPVFAVLTRIAIGIMQGMGLSVVMPELQPDAFPLWDSTMLVLSIAAMVLDDAQIRRELAAVGTD
;
A
#
# COMPACT_ATOMS: atom_id res chain seq x y z
N MET A 1 27.23 5.77 -14.28
CA MET A 1 26.51 5.11 -15.38
C MET A 1 25.25 4.52 -14.79
N THR A 2 24.08 4.88 -15.32
CA THR A 2 22.80 4.32 -14.89
C THR A 2 22.80 2.83 -15.22
N GLN A 3 22.68 1.97 -14.20
CA GLN A 3 22.66 0.52 -14.39
C GLN A 3 21.29 0.12 -14.96
N LEU A 4 21.26 -0.20 -16.26
CA LEU A 4 20.06 -0.68 -16.93
C LEU A 4 19.82 -2.16 -16.62
N GLN A 5 18.56 -2.54 -16.50
CA GLN A 5 18.16 -3.94 -16.48
C GLN A 5 18.55 -4.63 -17.80
N PRO A 6 19.00 -5.90 -17.76
CA PRO A 6 19.65 -6.51 -18.91
C PRO A 6 18.73 -6.73 -20.11
N HIS A 7 17.45 -7.09 -19.90
CA HIS A 7 16.53 -7.43 -20.98
C HIS A 7 15.60 -6.27 -21.34
N ILE A 8 14.93 -5.65 -20.37
CA ILE A 8 14.00 -4.54 -20.63
C ILE A 8 14.72 -3.23 -20.93
N ARG A 9 16.02 -3.12 -20.59
CA ARG A 9 16.87 -1.93 -20.82
C ARG A 9 16.37 -0.65 -20.15
N LEU A 10 15.58 -0.79 -19.08
CA LEU A 10 15.08 0.31 -18.25
C LEU A 10 15.83 0.40 -16.92
N SER A 11 15.65 1.52 -16.23
CA SER A 11 16.15 1.71 -14.86
C SER A 11 15.20 2.56 -14.05
N ARG A 12 15.34 2.52 -12.72
CA ARG A 12 14.55 3.34 -11.77
C ARG A 12 14.69 4.86 -11.98
N GLN A 13 15.73 5.30 -12.68
CA GLN A 13 15.94 6.74 -12.97
C GLN A 13 15.17 7.20 -14.21
N MET A 14 14.65 6.27 -15.02
CA MET A 14 13.96 6.58 -16.28
C MET A 14 12.45 6.72 -16.12
N THR A 15 11.87 6.15 -15.06
CA THR A 15 10.43 6.23 -14.77
C THR A 15 10.19 6.14 -13.27
N HIS A 16 9.11 6.79 -12.82
CA HIS A 16 8.61 6.68 -11.46
C HIS A 16 7.28 5.93 -11.40
N ALA A 17 6.91 5.22 -12.49
CA ALA A 17 5.67 4.48 -12.59
C ALA A 17 5.61 3.35 -11.54
N HIS A 18 4.52 3.33 -10.78
CA HIS A 18 4.13 2.17 -9.95
C HIS A 18 3.39 1.11 -10.78
N TYR A 19 2.77 1.54 -11.87
CA TYR A 19 1.91 0.74 -12.73
C TYR A 19 2.58 0.38 -14.05
N ALA A 20 2.46 -0.88 -14.47
CA ALA A 20 2.79 -1.29 -15.82
C ALA A 20 1.69 -2.12 -16.50
N LEU A 21 1.43 -1.80 -17.78
CA LEU A 21 0.63 -2.60 -18.70
C LEU A 21 1.52 -3.54 -19.50
N LEU A 22 1.12 -4.81 -19.57
CA LEU A 22 1.89 -5.89 -20.16
C LEU A 22 1.15 -6.54 -21.33
N PRO A 23 1.22 -5.97 -22.55
CA PRO A 23 0.87 -6.72 -23.74
C PRO A 23 1.86 -7.86 -24.01
N GLY A 24 1.42 -8.88 -24.74
CA GLY A 24 2.36 -9.87 -25.32
C GLY A 24 3.07 -9.30 -26.55
N ASP A 25 2.28 -8.80 -27.51
CA ASP A 25 2.75 -8.26 -28.78
C ASP A 25 3.38 -6.85 -28.62
N PRO A 26 4.62 -6.64 -29.09
CA PRO A 26 5.22 -5.31 -29.24
C PRO A 26 4.34 -4.26 -29.93
N GLN A 27 3.53 -4.64 -30.93
CA GLN A 27 2.68 -3.69 -31.66
C GLN A 27 1.55 -3.14 -30.78
N ARG A 28 1.03 -3.94 -29.85
CA ARG A 28 -0.03 -3.49 -28.93
C ARG A 28 0.46 -2.38 -27.99
N VAL A 29 1.77 -2.27 -27.76
CA VAL A 29 2.37 -1.13 -27.03
C VAL A 29 2.04 0.20 -27.73
N GLU A 30 2.10 0.24 -29.06
CA GLU A 30 1.76 1.43 -29.85
C GLU A 30 0.26 1.74 -29.84
N HIS A 31 -0.59 0.71 -29.73
CA HIS A 31 -2.03 0.90 -29.59
C HIS A 31 -2.38 1.53 -28.24
N VAL A 32 -1.74 1.07 -27.16
CA VAL A 32 -1.91 1.66 -25.83
C VAL A 32 -1.47 3.13 -25.80
N ALA A 33 -0.39 3.48 -26.51
CA ALA A 33 0.11 4.86 -26.56
C ALA A 33 -0.94 5.89 -26.99
N ARG A 34 -1.94 5.50 -27.79
CA ARG A 34 -3.01 6.38 -28.27
C ARG A 34 -3.96 6.85 -27.15
N PHE A 35 -3.95 6.17 -26.01
CA PHE A 35 -4.76 6.48 -24.84
C PHE A 35 -3.98 7.27 -23.78
N LEU A 36 -2.69 7.53 -24.01
CA LEU A 36 -1.81 8.17 -23.05
C LEU A 36 -1.41 9.58 -23.52
N ASP A 37 -1.26 10.48 -22.55
CA ASP A 37 -0.66 11.79 -22.72
C ASP A 37 0.87 11.72 -22.50
N GLN A 38 1.60 12.70 -23.04
CA GLN A 38 3.05 12.87 -22.80
C GLN A 38 3.88 11.59 -23.01
N VAL A 39 3.59 10.84 -24.08
CA VAL A 39 4.24 9.56 -24.35
C VAL A 39 5.74 9.76 -24.62
N GLU A 40 6.56 9.01 -23.89
CA GLU A 40 8.00 8.87 -24.13
C GLU A 40 8.33 7.42 -24.45
N ASP A 41 9.02 7.23 -25.56
CA ASP A 41 9.37 5.93 -26.10
C ASP A 41 10.82 5.56 -25.70
N PHE A 42 10.99 4.38 -25.09
CA PHE A 42 12.29 3.86 -24.65
C PHE A 42 12.93 2.88 -25.65
N GLY A 43 12.30 2.64 -26.79
CA GLY A 43 12.79 1.75 -27.83
C GLY A 43 12.33 0.31 -27.65
N GLN A 44 13.07 -0.61 -28.24
CA GLN A 44 12.83 -2.03 -28.17
C GLN A 44 14.14 -2.78 -27.98
N ASN A 45 14.15 -3.74 -27.06
CA ASN A 45 15.22 -4.71 -26.96
C ASN A 45 14.62 -6.12 -26.96
N ARG A 46 14.96 -6.92 -27.97
CA ARG A 46 14.33 -8.22 -28.21
C ARG A 46 12.80 -8.07 -28.35
N GLU A 47 12.01 -8.85 -27.64
CA GLU A 47 10.55 -8.73 -27.58
C GLU A 47 10.07 -7.57 -26.69
N TYR A 48 10.93 -6.94 -25.89
CA TYR A 48 10.54 -5.90 -24.95
C TYR A 48 10.55 -4.51 -25.60
N ARG A 49 9.44 -4.15 -26.25
CA ARG A 49 9.10 -2.78 -26.65
C ARG A 49 8.53 -2.04 -25.44
N ALA A 50 9.10 -0.90 -25.07
CA ALA A 50 8.70 -0.15 -23.88
C ALA A 50 8.48 1.33 -24.16
N LEU A 51 7.46 1.90 -23.53
CA LEU A 51 7.20 3.33 -23.46
C LEU A 51 6.59 3.69 -22.11
N ARG A 52 6.60 4.97 -21.77
CA ARG A 52 5.78 5.52 -20.68
C ARG A 52 4.83 6.57 -21.22
N GLY A 53 3.75 6.79 -20.49
CA GLY A 53 2.83 7.90 -20.73
C GLY A 53 1.97 8.15 -19.52
N TRP A 54 1.08 9.14 -19.60
CA TRP A 54 0.21 9.55 -18.50
C TRP A 54 -1.24 9.32 -18.87
N PHE A 55 -1.97 8.60 -18.03
CA PHE A 55 -3.42 8.47 -18.15
C PHE A 55 -4.08 9.28 -17.04
N ARG A 56 -4.74 10.40 -17.39
CA ARG A 56 -5.39 11.31 -16.42
C ARG A 56 -4.47 11.74 -15.26
N GLY A 57 -3.20 11.97 -15.56
CA GLY A 57 -2.19 12.38 -14.59
C GLY A 57 -1.41 11.23 -13.92
N VAL A 58 -1.81 9.97 -14.13
CA VAL A 58 -1.11 8.80 -13.58
C VAL A 58 -0.06 8.30 -14.55
N GLU A 59 1.20 8.22 -14.13
CA GLU A 59 2.29 7.65 -14.95
C GLU A 59 2.10 6.14 -15.08
N VAL A 60 2.01 5.65 -16.33
CA VAL A 60 1.86 4.23 -16.66
C VAL A 60 2.99 3.82 -17.59
N LEU A 61 3.72 2.79 -17.20
CA LEU A 61 4.69 2.13 -18.07
C LEU A 61 3.96 1.09 -18.95
N VAL A 62 4.30 0.99 -20.22
CA VAL A 62 3.75 -0.03 -21.12
C VAL A 62 4.90 -0.80 -21.72
N ILE A 63 4.93 -2.11 -21.51
CA ILE A 63 6.03 -2.95 -21.98
C ILE A 63 5.52 -4.30 -22.48
N SER A 64 5.88 -4.64 -23.70
CA SER A 64 5.58 -5.96 -24.25
C SER A 64 6.42 -7.05 -23.60
N THR A 65 5.87 -8.26 -23.51
CA THR A 65 6.48 -9.39 -22.81
C THR A 65 6.82 -10.57 -23.72
N GLY A 66 6.51 -10.48 -25.02
CA GLY A 66 6.63 -11.60 -25.94
C GLY A 66 5.61 -12.70 -25.65
N MET A 67 5.91 -13.90 -26.16
CA MET A 67 5.09 -15.10 -25.97
C MET A 67 5.77 -16.07 -25.00
N GLY A 68 4.96 -16.62 -24.09
CA GLY A 68 5.32 -17.68 -23.16
C GLY A 68 5.83 -17.18 -21.80
N GLY A 69 5.60 -18.02 -20.79
CA GLY A 69 5.97 -17.76 -19.41
C GLY A 69 7.40 -17.31 -19.15
N PRO A 70 8.45 -17.89 -19.79
CA PRO A 70 9.83 -17.52 -19.47
C PRO A 70 10.14 -16.05 -19.77
N SER A 71 9.61 -15.53 -20.89
CA SER A 71 9.86 -14.14 -21.29
C SER A 71 9.07 -13.16 -20.41
N THR A 72 7.82 -13.48 -20.09
CA THR A 72 7.00 -12.70 -19.16
C THR A 72 7.62 -12.64 -17.75
N ALA A 73 8.17 -13.75 -17.27
CA ALA A 73 8.83 -13.79 -15.97
C ALA A 73 10.06 -12.87 -15.90
N ILE A 74 10.87 -12.81 -16.97
CA ILE A 74 12.00 -11.88 -17.06
C ILE A 74 11.52 -10.42 -16.97
N ALA A 75 10.48 -10.05 -17.72
CA ALA A 75 9.93 -8.70 -17.66
C ALA A 75 9.43 -8.37 -16.24
N ALA A 76 8.66 -9.26 -15.61
CA ALA A 76 8.14 -9.04 -14.26
C ALA A 76 9.26 -8.84 -13.21
N GLU A 77 10.31 -9.68 -13.25
CA GLU A 77 11.47 -9.57 -12.34
C GLU A 77 12.24 -8.26 -12.52
N GLU A 78 12.47 -7.84 -13.77
CA GLU A 78 13.21 -6.61 -14.05
C GLU A 78 12.39 -5.35 -13.75
N LEU A 79 11.08 -5.38 -13.98
CA LEU A 79 10.15 -4.33 -13.59
C LEU A 79 10.10 -4.14 -12.08
N HIS A 80 10.02 -5.25 -11.33
CA HIS A 80 10.08 -5.22 -9.87
C HIS A 80 11.36 -4.54 -9.36
N GLN A 81 12.52 -4.88 -9.95
CA GLN A 81 13.80 -4.31 -9.55
C GLN A 81 13.90 -2.80 -9.79
N ILE A 82 13.14 -2.25 -10.73
CA ILE A 82 13.12 -0.80 -10.99
C ILE A 82 12.01 -0.06 -10.22
N GLY A 83 11.22 -0.77 -9.41
CA GLY A 83 10.25 -0.19 -8.47
C GLY A 83 8.80 -0.18 -8.96
N VAL A 84 8.49 -0.87 -10.06
CA VAL A 84 7.09 -1.13 -10.46
C VAL A 84 6.54 -2.21 -9.53
N ASP A 85 5.34 -2.02 -8.99
CA ASP A 85 4.73 -2.94 -8.02
C ASP A 85 3.33 -3.43 -8.42
N CYS A 86 2.72 -2.83 -9.44
CA CYS A 86 1.41 -3.20 -9.96
C CYS A 86 1.48 -3.50 -11.46
N LEU A 87 1.15 -4.73 -11.85
CA LEU A 87 1.23 -5.19 -13.23
C LEU A 87 -0.14 -5.67 -13.71
N VAL A 88 -0.60 -5.12 -14.84
CA VAL A 88 -1.83 -5.57 -15.50
C VAL A 88 -1.50 -6.10 -16.89
N ARG A 89 -1.69 -7.40 -17.07
CA ARG A 89 -1.58 -8.05 -18.38
C ARG A 89 -2.82 -7.76 -19.23
N ILE A 90 -2.57 -7.39 -20.48
CA ILE A 90 -3.59 -7.18 -21.52
C ILE A 90 -3.30 -8.14 -22.69
N GLY A 91 -3.93 -9.30 -22.63
CA GLY A 91 -3.56 -10.49 -23.40
C GLY A 91 -4.61 -10.92 -24.41
N SER A 92 -4.26 -11.87 -25.26
CA SER A 92 -5.22 -12.56 -26.12
C SER A 92 -5.39 -13.99 -25.63
N CYS A 93 -6.58 -14.56 -25.83
CA CYS A 93 -6.88 -15.92 -25.39
C CYS A 93 -7.78 -16.68 -26.36
N GLY A 94 -7.74 -18.01 -26.24
CA GLY A 94 -8.75 -18.89 -26.80
C GLY A 94 -9.86 -19.17 -25.79
N ALA A 95 -11.11 -19.10 -26.23
CA ALA A 95 -12.27 -19.43 -25.40
C ALA A 95 -12.35 -20.94 -25.14
N MET A 96 -12.62 -21.32 -23.89
CA MET A 96 -12.90 -22.70 -23.49
C MET A 96 -14.39 -22.94 -23.22
N GLN A 97 -15.23 -21.91 -23.34
CA GLN A 97 -16.67 -21.99 -23.14
C GLN A 97 -17.42 -21.53 -24.39
N SER A 98 -18.46 -22.27 -24.78
CA SER A 98 -19.26 -21.98 -25.98
C SER A 98 -20.08 -20.69 -25.89
N SER A 99 -20.29 -20.14 -24.69
CA SER A 99 -20.99 -18.87 -24.48
C SER A 99 -20.15 -17.64 -24.82
N MET A 100 -18.83 -17.80 -24.98
CA MET A 100 -17.88 -16.71 -25.21
C MET A 100 -17.69 -16.46 -26.70
N LYS A 101 -17.63 -15.18 -27.07
CA LYS A 101 -17.51 -14.74 -28.47
C LYS A 101 -16.23 -13.95 -28.69
N LEU A 102 -15.82 -13.80 -29.95
CA LEU A 102 -14.69 -12.93 -30.29
C LEU A 102 -14.91 -11.50 -29.80
N GLY A 103 -13.87 -10.92 -29.19
CA GLY A 103 -13.93 -9.59 -28.60
C GLY A 103 -14.52 -9.54 -27.18
N ASP A 104 -15.04 -10.66 -26.65
CA ASP A 104 -15.39 -10.74 -25.23
C ASP A 104 -14.12 -10.62 -24.38
N LEU A 105 -14.28 -10.01 -23.21
CA LEU A 105 -13.20 -9.86 -22.24
C LEU A 105 -13.32 -10.89 -21.12
N VAL A 106 -12.19 -11.42 -20.69
CA VAL A 106 -12.05 -12.33 -19.56
C VAL A 106 -11.16 -11.70 -18.50
N ILE A 107 -11.70 -11.50 -17.31
CA ILE A 107 -10.94 -11.12 -16.12
C ILE A 107 -10.50 -12.41 -15.43
N ALA A 108 -9.21 -12.72 -15.48
CA ALA A 108 -8.66 -13.93 -14.87
C ALA A 108 -8.50 -13.73 -13.35
N SER A 109 -9.33 -14.38 -12.53
CA SER A 109 -9.20 -14.35 -11.07
C SER A 109 -8.11 -15.31 -10.57
N ALA A 110 -7.88 -16.40 -11.30
CA ALA A 110 -6.78 -17.33 -11.09
C ALA A 110 -6.48 -18.09 -12.39
N ALA A 111 -5.33 -18.76 -12.45
CA ALA A 111 -4.93 -19.55 -13.60
C ALA A 111 -4.45 -20.95 -13.23
N VAL A 112 -4.82 -21.94 -14.04
CA VAL A 112 -4.21 -23.27 -14.01
C VAL A 112 -2.77 -23.14 -14.50
N ARG A 113 -1.84 -23.64 -13.69
CA ARG A 113 -0.40 -23.69 -13.98
C ARG A 113 -0.03 -24.91 -14.82
N ASP A 114 -0.51 -24.95 -16.06
CA ASP A 114 -0.19 -26.03 -17.01
C ASP A 114 1.04 -25.67 -17.89
N GLU A 115 2.03 -25.06 -17.23
CA GLU A 115 3.23 -24.48 -17.83
C GLU A 115 4.46 -24.74 -16.93
N GLY A 116 5.65 -24.65 -17.50
CA GLY A 116 6.91 -25.00 -16.85
C GLY A 116 7.56 -23.86 -16.06
N THR A 117 7.28 -22.61 -16.39
CA THR A 117 7.93 -21.43 -15.78
C THR A 117 7.58 -21.31 -14.32
N GLY A 118 6.30 -21.28 -13.95
CA GLY A 118 5.89 -21.21 -12.55
C GLY A 118 6.44 -22.38 -11.73
N ASN A 119 6.53 -23.58 -12.33
CA ASN A 119 7.12 -24.77 -11.70
C ASN A 119 8.62 -24.65 -11.44
N ALA A 120 9.34 -23.81 -12.20
CA ALA A 120 10.74 -23.50 -11.92
C ALA A 120 10.93 -22.58 -10.70
N TYR A 121 9.90 -21.82 -10.32
CA TYR A 121 9.93 -20.91 -9.16
C TYR A 121 9.46 -21.59 -7.87
N ILE A 122 8.38 -22.36 -7.93
CA ILE A 122 7.70 -22.88 -6.73
C ILE A 122 6.89 -24.14 -7.04
N PRO A 123 6.69 -25.09 -6.10
CA PRO A 123 5.89 -26.28 -6.33
C PRO A 123 4.47 -25.98 -6.84
N ALA A 124 3.92 -26.88 -7.67
CA ALA A 124 2.61 -26.73 -8.33
C ALA A 124 1.41 -26.52 -7.38
N ALA A 125 1.56 -26.89 -6.10
CA ALA A 125 0.53 -26.66 -5.08
C ALA A 125 0.34 -25.17 -4.73
N TYR A 126 1.32 -24.32 -5.03
CA TYR A 126 1.18 -22.88 -4.86
C TYR A 126 0.24 -22.31 -5.94
N PRO A 127 -0.80 -21.53 -5.58
CA PRO A 127 -1.77 -21.05 -6.56
C PRO A 127 -1.19 -19.94 -7.44
N ALA A 128 -1.67 -19.87 -8.69
CA ALA A 128 -1.54 -18.67 -9.51
C ALA A 128 -2.85 -17.88 -9.42
N SER A 129 -2.85 -16.82 -8.62
CA SER A 129 -4.03 -15.98 -8.37
C SER A 129 -3.72 -14.51 -8.64
N ALA A 130 -4.70 -13.78 -9.18
CA ALA A 130 -4.62 -12.33 -9.28
C ALA A 130 -4.80 -11.67 -7.90
N ASP A 131 -4.39 -10.41 -7.82
CA ASP A 131 -4.71 -9.52 -6.70
C ASP A 131 -6.23 -9.33 -6.61
N CYS A 132 -6.78 -9.53 -5.42
CA CYS A 132 -8.23 -9.49 -5.22
C CYS A 132 -8.82 -8.07 -5.33
N GLY A 133 -8.04 -7.04 -4.98
CA GLY A 133 -8.42 -5.63 -5.12
C GLY A 133 -8.51 -5.24 -6.58
N LEU A 134 -7.49 -5.57 -7.39
CA LEU A 134 -7.49 -5.31 -8.82
C LEU A 134 -8.62 -6.06 -9.55
N VAL A 135 -8.90 -7.32 -9.20
CA VAL A 135 -10.03 -8.06 -9.78
C VAL A 135 -11.36 -7.39 -9.45
N TYR A 136 -11.54 -6.91 -8.21
CA TYR A 136 -12.73 -6.17 -7.81
C TYR A 136 -12.88 -4.87 -8.62
N LEU A 137 -11.80 -4.09 -8.73
CA LEU A 137 -11.81 -2.84 -9.50
C LEU A 137 -12.08 -3.10 -10.98
N LEU A 138 -11.45 -4.10 -11.60
CA LEU A 138 -11.73 -4.49 -12.99
C LEU A 138 -13.20 -4.78 -13.22
N ARG A 139 -13.83 -5.57 -12.33
CA ARG A 139 -15.27 -5.87 -12.45
C ARG A 139 -16.13 -4.62 -12.29
N GLN A 140 -15.78 -3.74 -11.35
CA GLN A 140 -16.50 -2.50 -11.11
C GLN A 140 -16.39 -1.55 -12.31
N GLN A 141 -15.18 -1.37 -12.86
CA GLN A 141 -14.94 -0.52 -14.02
C GLN A 141 -15.58 -1.10 -15.29
N ALA A 142 -15.53 -2.42 -15.50
CA ALA A 142 -16.22 -3.06 -16.61
C ALA A 142 -17.73 -2.79 -16.56
N GLN A 143 -18.34 -2.85 -15.38
CA GLN A 143 -19.76 -2.50 -15.19
C GLN A 143 -20.04 -1.02 -15.48
N LYS A 144 -19.19 -0.10 -14.99
CA LYS A 144 -19.31 1.35 -15.25
C LYS A 144 -19.19 1.69 -16.74
N LEU A 145 -18.28 1.03 -17.45
CA LEU A 145 -18.03 1.20 -18.88
C LEU A 145 -19.08 0.46 -19.76
N GLY A 146 -19.93 -0.38 -19.15
CA GLY A 146 -20.92 -1.18 -19.86
C GLY A 146 -20.31 -2.31 -20.69
N TYR A 147 -19.12 -2.80 -20.31
CA TYR A 147 -18.44 -3.88 -21.01
C TYR A 147 -18.92 -5.25 -20.51
N SER A 148 -19.28 -6.12 -21.45
CA SER A 148 -19.55 -7.52 -21.15
C SER A 148 -18.24 -8.24 -20.86
N THR A 149 -18.11 -8.77 -19.65
CA THR A 149 -16.92 -9.47 -19.18
C THR A 149 -17.31 -10.81 -18.56
N HIS A 150 -16.43 -11.80 -18.71
CA HIS A 150 -16.45 -13.04 -17.94
C HIS A 150 -15.38 -12.94 -16.86
N CYS A 151 -15.61 -13.52 -15.69
CA CYS A 151 -14.62 -13.49 -14.59
C CYS A 151 -14.50 -14.87 -13.97
N GLY A 152 -13.28 -15.41 -13.89
CA GLY A 152 -13.06 -16.75 -13.35
C GLY A 152 -11.68 -17.32 -13.67
N TYR A 153 -11.61 -18.64 -13.70
CA TYR A 153 -10.34 -19.36 -13.88
C TYR A 153 -9.97 -19.50 -15.36
N VAL A 154 -8.71 -19.25 -15.67
CA VAL A 154 -8.12 -19.47 -16.99
C VAL A 154 -7.05 -20.57 -16.91
N ARG A 155 -6.46 -20.94 -18.03
CA ARG A 155 -5.33 -21.88 -18.09
C ARG A 155 -4.18 -21.25 -18.85
N SER A 156 -2.96 -21.35 -18.32
CA SER A 156 -1.76 -21.00 -19.08
C SER A 156 -0.98 -22.25 -19.45
N HIS A 157 -0.51 -22.34 -20.69
CA HIS A 157 0.24 -23.50 -21.21
C HIS A 157 1.38 -23.12 -22.16
N ASP A 158 2.35 -24.03 -22.34
CA ASP A 158 3.57 -23.76 -23.14
C ASP A 158 3.48 -24.23 -24.60
N SER A 159 2.41 -24.93 -24.99
CA SER A 159 2.27 -25.54 -26.32
C SER A 159 1.02 -25.03 -27.02
N PHE A 160 1.20 -24.13 -28.00
CA PHE A 160 0.12 -23.62 -28.84
C PHE A 160 -0.36 -24.63 -29.89
N TYR A 161 0.57 -25.37 -30.50
CA TYR A 161 0.25 -26.43 -31.45
C TYR A 161 0.41 -27.80 -30.79
N THR A 162 -0.68 -28.58 -30.76
CA THR A 162 -0.71 -29.92 -30.19
C THR A 162 -1.72 -30.80 -30.91
N ASP A 163 -1.38 -32.08 -31.10
CA ASP A 163 -2.26 -33.07 -31.73
C ASP A 163 -3.46 -33.46 -30.83
N ARG A 164 -3.48 -32.95 -29.58
CA ARG A 164 -4.48 -33.27 -28.55
C ARG A 164 -5.35 -32.06 -28.15
N GLU A 165 -5.45 -31.06 -29.01
CA GLU A 165 -6.14 -29.79 -28.69
C GLU A 165 -7.60 -30.03 -28.25
N GLN A 166 -8.34 -30.86 -28.98
CA GLN A 166 -9.72 -31.18 -28.65
C GLN A 166 -9.85 -31.86 -27.28
N GLU A 167 -8.99 -32.85 -27.00
CA GLU A 167 -9.00 -33.58 -25.72
C GLU A 167 -8.71 -32.64 -24.54
N ILE A 168 -7.72 -31.76 -24.69
CA ILE A 168 -7.32 -30.77 -23.69
C ILE A 168 -8.45 -29.75 -23.47
N THR A 169 -9.00 -29.22 -24.55
CA THR A 169 -10.10 -28.25 -24.50
C THR A 169 -11.34 -28.84 -23.85
N ASP A 170 -11.76 -30.05 -24.24
CA ASP A 170 -12.90 -30.75 -23.64
C ASP A 170 -12.70 -31.00 -22.14
N PHE A 171 -11.48 -31.43 -21.75
CA PHE A 171 -11.14 -31.69 -20.36
C PHE A 171 -11.25 -30.43 -19.50
N TRP A 172 -10.60 -29.33 -19.90
CA TRP A 172 -10.57 -28.10 -19.11
C TRP A 172 -11.88 -27.32 -19.17
N SER A 173 -12.58 -27.35 -20.31
CA SER A 173 -13.92 -26.81 -20.45
C SER A 173 -14.89 -27.45 -19.45
N ALA A 174 -14.84 -28.79 -19.31
CA ALA A 174 -15.64 -29.54 -18.35
C ALA A 174 -15.30 -29.24 -16.87
N LYS A 175 -14.18 -28.55 -16.59
CA LYS A 175 -13.81 -28.06 -15.24
C LYS A 175 -14.18 -26.59 -15.01
N GLY A 176 -14.85 -25.96 -15.98
CA GLY A 176 -15.26 -24.55 -15.88
C GLY A 176 -14.12 -23.55 -16.11
N ILE A 177 -13.03 -23.97 -16.76
CA ILE A 177 -12.00 -23.03 -17.24
C ILE A 177 -12.61 -22.19 -18.37
N LEU A 178 -12.43 -20.87 -18.29
CA LEU A 178 -13.04 -19.91 -19.20
C LEU A 178 -12.24 -19.75 -20.49
N ALA A 179 -10.93 -19.65 -20.37
CA ALA A 179 -10.04 -19.35 -21.48
C ALA A 179 -8.63 -19.93 -21.28
N ALA A 180 -7.88 -20.04 -22.37
CA ALA A 180 -6.47 -20.39 -22.35
C ALA A 180 -5.57 -19.31 -22.96
N ASP A 181 -4.44 -19.07 -22.32
CA ASP A 181 -3.34 -18.23 -22.78
C ASP A 181 -1.99 -18.90 -22.47
N MET A 182 -0.87 -18.17 -22.51
CA MET A 182 0.46 -18.76 -22.24
C MET A 182 1.25 -18.04 -21.13
N GLU A 183 0.72 -16.96 -20.53
CA GLU A 183 1.50 -16.06 -19.67
C GLU A 183 0.81 -15.67 -18.35
N THR A 184 -0.51 -15.83 -18.22
CA THR A 184 -1.24 -15.38 -17.02
C THR A 184 -0.76 -16.06 -15.74
N ALA A 185 -0.66 -17.40 -15.74
CA ALA A 185 -0.21 -18.16 -14.58
C ALA A 185 1.23 -17.82 -14.13
N PRO A 186 2.24 -17.79 -15.03
CA PRO A 186 3.60 -17.46 -14.61
C PRO A 186 3.73 -16.01 -14.12
N LEU A 187 3.01 -15.06 -14.72
CA LEU A 187 2.98 -13.68 -14.24
C LEU A 187 2.41 -13.58 -12.81
N MET A 188 1.30 -14.27 -12.53
CA MET A 188 0.70 -14.32 -11.19
C MET A 188 1.64 -14.97 -10.17
N VAL A 189 2.32 -16.06 -10.53
CA VAL A 189 3.28 -16.74 -9.63
C VAL A 189 4.47 -15.84 -9.31
N VAL A 190 5.11 -15.27 -10.33
CA VAL A 190 6.29 -14.41 -10.14
C VAL A 190 5.92 -13.17 -9.34
N GLY A 191 4.80 -12.51 -9.69
CA GLY A 191 4.34 -11.33 -8.97
C GLY A 191 4.03 -11.60 -7.51
N ALA A 192 3.32 -12.69 -7.20
CA ALA A 192 3.03 -13.07 -5.82
C ALA A 192 4.30 -13.33 -4.99
N LEU A 193 5.32 -13.98 -5.59
CA LEU A 193 6.62 -14.21 -4.94
C LEU A 193 7.47 -12.95 -4.77
N ARG A 194 7.07 -11.82 -5.37
CA ARG A 194 7.73 -10.51 -5.27
C ARG A 194 6.85 -9.46 -4.57
N ASN A 195 5.72 -9.87 -4.00
CA ASN A 195 4.70 -8.98 -3.42
C ASN A 195 4.24 -7.89 -4.39
N MET A 196 4.12 -8.22 -5.67
CA MET A 196 3.53 -7.35 -6.68
C MET A 196 2.03 -7.63 -6.80
N ARG A 197 1.24 -6.60 -7.06
CA ARG A 197 -0.18 -6.72 -7.38
C ARG A 197 -0.32 -7.05 -8.86
N ILE A 198 -0.96 -8.17 -9.16
CA ILE A 198 -1.09 -8.67 -10.53
C ILE A 198 -2.55 -8.79 -10.93
N ALA A 199 -2.90 -8.32 -12.12
CA ALA A 199 -4.15 -8.70 -12.77
C ALA A 199 -3.91 -9.10 -14.23
N SER A 200 -4.86 -9.85 -14.80
CA SER A 200 -4.85 -10.16 -16.22
C SER A 200 -6.26 -10.03 -16.80
N ILE A 201 -6.33 -9.25 -17.87
CA ILE A 201 -7.47 -9.16 -18.77
C ILE A 201 -7.06 -9.88 -20.04
N LEU A 202 -7.97 -10.67 -20.60
CA LEU A 202 -7.75 -11.37 -21.85
C LEU A 202 -8.89 -11.08 -22.83
N ASN A 203 -8.53 -10.66 -24.03
CA ASN A 203 -9.43 -10.54 -25.16
C ASN A 203 -9.56 -11.89 -25.90
N VAL A 204 -10.79 -12.37 -26.13
CA VAL A 204 -11.04 -13.61 -26.87
C VAL A 204 -10.79 -13.39 -28.36
N VAL A 205 -9.80 -14.10 -28.91
CA VAL A 205 -9.43 -14.04 -30.34
C VAL A 205 -9.58 -15.38 -31.07
N VAL A 206 -9.86 -16.46 -30.33
CA VAL A 206 -10.21 -17.78 -30.88
C VAL A 206 -11.46 -18.30 -30.16
N GLU A 207 -12.48 -18.72 -30.91
CA GLU A 207 -13.71 -19.30 -30.34
C GLU A 207 -13.52 -20.80 -30.00
N HIS A 208 -14.31 -21.30 -29.05
CA HIS A 208 -14.22 -22.66 -28.51
C HIS A 208 -14.32 -23.79 -29.56
N GLN A 209 -15.00 -23.56 -30.68
CA GLN A 209 -15.19 -24.53 -31.78
C GLN A 209 -15.25 -23.83 -33.15
N GLY A 210 -14.35 -22.89 -33.41
CA GLY A 210 -14.31 -22.18 -34.70
C GLY A 210 -13.99 -23.11 -35.87
N CYS A 211 -14.90 -23.21 -36.84
CA CYS A 211 -14.64 -23.88 -38.12
C CYS A 211 -13.74 -22.96 -38.98
N LEU A 212 -12.55 -23.42 -39.36
CA LEU A 212 -11.55 -22.67 -40.14
C LEU A 212 -11.96 -22.38 -41.61
N GLU A 213 -13.20 -22.67 -42.00
CA GLU A 213 -13.74 -22.45 -43.34
C GLU A 213 -14.91 -21.45 -43.28
N GLN A 214 -14.63 -20.15 -43.31
CA GLN A 214 -15.68 -19.12 -43.40
C GLN A 214 -15.33 -18.00 -44.40
N SER A 215 -16.37 -17.34 -44.90
CA SER A 215 -16.35 -16.39 -46.02
C SER A 215 -15.56 -15.10 -45.73
N ILE A 216 -15.12 -14.37 -46.77
CA ILE A 216 -14.38 -13.08 -46.64
C ILE A 216 -15.08 -12.06 -45.71
N ASN A 217 -16.42 -12.01 -45.72
CA ASN A 217 -17.18 -11.11 -44.85
C ASN A 217 -17.15 -11.52 -43.37
N ASP A 218 -17.06 -12.82 -43.08
CA ASP A 218 -16.98 -13.33 -41.70
C ASP A 218 -15.61 -12.98 -41.12
N TYR A 219 -14.53 -13.14 -41.89
CA TYR A 219 -13.17 -12.75 -41.46
C TYR A 219 -13.06 -11.26 -41.09
N GLN A 220 -13.62 -10.36 -41.90
CA GLN A 220 -13.59 -8.92 -41.59
C GLN A 220 -14.37 -8.59 -40.31
N GLN A 221 -15.51 -9.23 -40.09
CA GLN A 221 -16.33 -9.00 -38.90
C GLN A 221 -15.67 -9.56 -37.62
N GLN A 222 -14.99 -10.71 -37.74
CA GLN A 222 -14.21 -11.30 -36.67
C GLN A 222 -13.03 -10.39 -36.28
N GLU A 223 -12.27 -9.89 -37.27
CA GLU A 223 -11.14 -8.99 -37.04
C GLU A 223 -11.58 -7.69 -36.35
N HIS A 224 -12.68 -7.08 -36.80
CA HIS A 224 -13.26 -5.90 -36.14
C HIS A 224 -13.71 -6.16 -34.71
N SER A 225 -14.20 -7.36 -34.40
CA SER A 225 -14.64 -7.73 -33.05
C SER A 225 -13.45 -7.89 -32.11
N CYS A 226 -12.39 -8.56 -32.57
CA CYS A 226 -11.13 -8.71 -31.84
C CYS A 226 -10.45 -7.35 -31.58
N GLN A 227 -10.38 -6.46 -32.59
CA GLN A 227 -9.82 -5.12 -32.44
C GLN A 227 -10.60 -4.29 -31.41
N ARG A 228 -11.93 -4.34 -31.44
CA ARG A 228 -12.78 -3.66 -30.45
C ARG A 228 -12.61 -4.25 -29.05
N GLY A 229 -12.43 -5.57 -28.95
CA GLY A 229 -12.08 -6.23 -27.71
C GLY A 229 -10.78 -5.71 -27.14
N GLU A 230 -9.74 -5.58 -27.97
CA GLU A 230 -8.44 -5.04 -27.57
C GLU A 230 -8.54 -3.59 -27.09
N GLU A 231 -9.25 -2.72 -27.81
CA GLU A 231 -9.47 -1.33 -27.37
C GLU A 231 -10.20 -1.28 -26.00
N ARG A 232 -11.24 -2.10 -25.82
CA ARG A 232 -11.97 -2.19 -24.54
C ARG A 232 -11.09 -2.73 -23.42
N GLU A 233 -10.25 -3.71 -23.71
CA GLU A 233 -9.26 -4.27 -22.78
C GLU A 233 -8.30 -3.19 -22.29
N ILE A 234 -7.73 -2.41 -23.22
CA ILE A 234 -6.81 -1.30 -22.90
C ILE A 234 -7.51 -0.25 -22.03
N VAL A 235 -8.70 0.20 -22.43
CA VAL A 235 -9.47 1.20 -21.66
C VAL A 235 -9.82 0.67 -20.28
N LEU A 236 -10.28 -0.58 -20.17
CA LEU A 236 -10.62 -1.20 -18.90
C LEU A 236 -9.41 -1.26 -17.96
N ALA A 237 -8.24 -1.63 -18.50
CA ALA A 237 -7.01 -1.67 -17.73
C ALA A 237 -6.61 -0.28 -17.22
N LEU A 238 -6.58 0.73 -18.12
CA LEU A 238 -6.21 2.10 -17.76
C LEU A 238 -7.16 2.76 -16.76
N GLU A 239 -8.47 2.60 -16.95
CA GLU A 239 -9.49 3.10 -16.00
C GLU A 239 -9.36 2.41 -14.64
N THR A 240 -8.98 1.13 -14.62
CA THR A 240 -8.75 0.40 -13.37
C THR A 240 -7.51 0.91 -12.65
N LEU A 241 -6.40 1.11 -13.35
CA LEU A 241 -5.17 1.66 -12.78
C LEU A 241 -5.40 3.08 -12.24
N TYR A 242 -6.16 3.91 -12.96
CA TYR A 242 -6.54 5.23 -12.48
C TYR A 242 -7.35 5.19 -11.19
N GLN A 243 -8.28 4.24 -11.06
CA GLN A 243 -9.15 4.14 -9.90
C GLN A 243 -8.42 3.55 -8.69
N ASP A 244 -7.53 2.58 -8.92
CA ASP A 244 -6.61 2.08 -7.91
C ASP A 244 -5.74 3.22 -7.35
N HIS A 245 -5.17 4.04 -8.24
CA HIS A 245 -4.38 5.22 -7.84
C HIS A 245 -5.19 6.21 -7.01
N LEU A 246 -6.43 6.51 -7.40
CA LEU A 246 -7.30 7.40 -6.62
C LEU A 246 -7.63 6.84 -5.23
N GLU A 247 -7.81 5.52 -5.08
CA GLU A 247 -8.06 4.90 -3.78
C GLU A 247 -6.82 4.95 -2.88
N GLU A 248 -5.62 4.72 -3.44
CA GLU A 248 -4.35 4.85 -2.72
C GLU A 248 -4.06 6.31 -2.32
N ASP A 249 -4.21 7.25 -3.26
CA ASP A 249 -4.05 8.67 -3.02
C ASP A 249 -5.05 9.17 -1.98
N ALA A 250 -6.33 8.76 -2.04
CA ALA A 250 -7.32 9.18 -1.05
C ALA A 250 -6.96 8.74 0.37
N ILE A 251 -6.40 7.54 0.54
CA ILE A 251 -5.92 7.06 1.84
C ILE A 251 -4.72 7.89 2.29
N MET A 252 -3.74 8.10 1.41
CA MET A 252 -2.55 8.90 1.73
C MET A 252 -2.91 10.36 2.05
N ASP A 253 -3.81 10.97 1.27
CA ASP A 253 -4.35 12.30 1.47
C ASP A 253 -5.13 12.39 2.77
N PHE A 254 -5.90 11.37 3.16
CA PHE A 254 -6.59 11.38 4.44
C PHE A 254 -5.62 11.49 5.63
N PHE A 255 -4.47 10.83 5.56
CA PHE A 255 -3.43 10.93 6.59
C PHE A 255 -2.48 12.11 6.38
N SER A 256 -2.61 12.87 5.30
CA SER A 256 -1.75 14.02 4.99
C SER A 256 -2.14 15.25 5.82
N ILE A 257 -1.13 15.93 6.36
CA ILE A 257 -1.30 17.25 7.02
C ILE A 257 -1.81 18.33 6.06
N ASN A 258 -1.68 18.12 4.74
CA ASN A 258 -2.14 19.08 3.73
C ASN A 258 -3.64 18.95 3.42
N ASN A 259 -4.29 17.89 3.89
CA ASN A 259 -5.73 17.69 3.72
C ASN A 259 -6.50 18.46 4.80
N VAL A 260 -6.70 19.74 4.54
CA VAL A 260 -7.30 20.70 5.47
C VAL A 260 -8.80 20.46 5.59
N MET A 261 -9.26 20.18 6.81
CA MET A 261 -10.68 20.07 7.16
C MET A 261 -11.32 21.46 7.28
N VAL A 262 -10.70 22.36 8.06
CA VAL A 262 -11.21 23.71 8.34
C VAL A 262 -10.06 24.68 8.50
N ASN A 263 -10.17 25.86 7.89
CA ASN A 263 -9.30 27.00 8.20
C ASN A 263 -9.91 27.81 9.34
N ILE A 264 -9.26 27.79 10.50
CA ILE A 264 -9.67 28.57 11.67
C ILE A 264 -8.99 29.94 11.58
N PRO A 265 -9.71 31.07 11.65
CA PRO A 265 -9.12 32.41 11.54
C PRO A 265 -8.42 32.82 12.86
N LEU A 266 -7.37 32.11 13.24
CA LEU A 266 -6.51 32.35 14.39
C LEU A 266 -5.12 32.80 13.90
N GLY A 267 -4.63 33.94 14.38
CA GLY A 267 -3.31 34.48 14.03
C GLY A 267 -3.23 35.17 12.66
N GLU A 268 -2.05 35.72 12.33
CA GLU A 268 -1.77 36.23 10.97
C GLU A 268 -1.57 35.04 10.03
N GLY A 269 -2.52 34.83 9.10
CA GLY A 269 -2.46 33.76 8.09
C GLY A 269 -3.52 32.66 8.24
N GLY A 270 -4.19 32.57 9.40
CA GLY A 270 -5.16 31.51 9.70
C GLY A 270 -4.50 30.15 9.95
N TYR A 271 -5.16 29.31 10.76
CA TYR A 271 -4.70 27.97 11.09
C TYR A 271 -5.45 26.93 10.27
N ALA A 272 -4.73 26.20 9.43
CA ALA A 272 -5.29 25.13 8.61
C ALA A 272 -5.33 23.81 9.38
N LEU A 273 -6.48 23.49 9.98
CA LEU A 273 -6.66 22.24 10.74
C LEU A 273 -6.85 21.08 9.76
N SER A 274 -5.91 20.14 9.74
CA SER A 274 -5.98 18.93 8.91
C SER A 274 -6.96 17.88 9.46
N TRP A 275 -7.44 16.98 8.60
CA TRP A 275 -8.30 15.87 9.02
C TRP A 275 -7.62 14.96 10.06
N ILE A 276 -6.37 14.59 9.83
CA ILE A 276 -5.60 13.75 10.74
C ILE A 276 -5.43 14.40 12.12
N GLU A 277 -5.20 15.72 12.14
CA GLU A 277 -5.06 16.48 13.39
C GLU A 277 -6.39 16.63 14.13
N ALA A 278 -7.48 16.92 13.41
CA ALA A 278 -8.81 17.03 14.00
C ALA A 278 -9.23 15.73 14.68
N ILE A 279 -9.05 14.59 13.98
CA ILE A 279 -9.37 13.26 14.49
C ILE A 279 -8.44 12.90 15.65
N GLY A 280 -7.13 13.10 15.50
CA GLY A 280 -6.15 12.91 16.56
C GLY A 280 -6.52 13.66 17.83
N THR A 281 -6.91 14.93 17.69
CA THR A 281 -7.34 15.79 18.82
C THR A 281 -8.60 15.25 19.49
N VAL A 282 -9.62 14.83 18.73
CA VAL A 282 -10.85 14.21 19.29
C VAL A 282 -10.50 12.96 20.10
N PHE A 283 -9.64 12.09 19.58
CA PHE A 283 -9.19 10.90 20.31
C PHE A 283 -8.39 11.26 21.57
N GLY A 284 -7.59 12.33 21.54
CA GLY A 284 -6.89 12.84 22.71
C GLY A 284 -7.86 13.32 23.80
N LEU A 285 -8.90 14.07 23.41
CA LEU A 285 -9.95 14.51 24.32
C LEU A 285 -10.74 13.34 24.91
N LEU A 286 -11.08 12.33 24.08
CA LEU A 286 -11.73 11.11 24.54
C LEU A 286 -10.83 10.33 25.52
N CYS A 287 -9.54 10.22 25.23
CA CYS A 287 -8.57 9.58 26.13
C CYS A 287 -8.57 10.25 27.51
N ILE A 288 -8.45 11.58 27.56
CA ILE A 288 -8.48 12.34 28.83
C ILE A 288 -9.82 12.18 29.55
N TRP A 289 -10.93 12.26 28.82
CA TRP A 289 -12.26 12.09 29.41
C TRP A 289 -12.45 10.69 30.01
N PHE A 290 -12.06 9.64 29.30
CA PHE A 290 -12.17 8.27 29.80
C PHE A 290 -11.17 7.96 30.91
N ALA A 291 -9.98 8.57 30.90
CA ALA A 291 -9.05 8.51 32.02
C ALA A 291 -9.67 9.15 33.28
N SER A 292 -10.37 10.28 33.15
CA SER A 292 -11.10 10.90 34.28
C SER A 292 -12.26 10.07 34.82
N LYS A 293 -12.72 9.08 34.04
CA LYS A 293 -13.77 8.12 34.42
C LYS A 293 -13.21 6.75 34.81
N GLU A 294 -11.89 6.62 34.93
CA GLU A 294 -11.19 5.38 35.29
C GLU A 294 -11.59 4.20 34.38
N LYS A 295 -11.88 4.47 33.09
CA LYS A 295 -12.27 3.41 32.14
C LYS A 295 -11.07 2.94 31.34
N ILE A 296 -10.85 1.63 31.29
CA ILE A 296 -9.75 0.98 30.54
C ILE A 296 -9.73 1.37 29.04
N ILE A 297 -10.89 1.69 28.46
CA ILE A 297 -10.98 2.14 27.06
C ILE A 297 -10.17 3.41 26.76
N ASN A 298 -9.78 4.19 27.78
CA ASN A 298 -8.89 5.34 27.62
C ASN A 298 -7.61 4.98 26.85
N TYR A 299 -7.02 3.80 27.14
CA TYR A 299 -5.77 3.37 26.52
C TYR A 299 -5.94 3.09 25.03
N LEU A 300 -7.10 2.60 24.59
CA LEU A 300 -7.37 2.41 23.16
C LEU A 300 -7.40 3.76 22.44
N PHE A 301 -8.08 4.75 23.02
CA PHE A 301 -8.10 6.11 22.46
C PHE A 301 -6.74 6.79 22.53
N GLY A 302 -5.97 6.53 23.58
CA GLY A 302 -4.59 6.98 23.72
C GLY A 302 -3.67 6.40 22.62
N LEU A 303 -3.77 5.10 22.33
CA LEU A 303 -3.02 4.47 21.24
C LEU A 303 -3.35 5.11 19.89
N ILE A 304 -4.64 5.28 19.58
CA ILE A 304 -5.06 5.93 18.33
C ILE A 304 -4.52 7.37 18.24
N ASN A 305 -4.70 8.15 19.31
CA ASN A 305 -4.20 9.53 19.38
C ASN A 305 -2.68 9.60 19.11
N VAL A 306 -1.90 8.85 19.88
CA VAL A 306 -0.43 8.87 19.80
C VAL A 306 0.06 8.39 18.43
N THR A 307 -0.58 7.40 17.81
CA THR A 307 -0.25 6.94 16.45
C THR A 307 -0.53 8.02 15.39
N LEU A 308 -1.68 8.70 15.47
CA LEU A 308 -2.00 9.78 14.52
C LEU A 308 -1.04 10.97 14.68
N PHE A 309 -0.72 11.37 15.91
CA PHE A 309 0.26 12.43 16.17
C PHE A 309 1.68 12.03 15.75
N ALA A 310 2.06 10.74 15.89
CA ALA A 310 3.32 10.24 15.36
C ALA A 310 3.41 10.44 13.83
N ALA A 311 2.34 10.11 13.09
CA ALA A 311 2.28 10.34 11.64
C ALA A 311 2.41 11.83 11.29
N ILE A 312 1.74 12.72 12.02
CA ILE A 312 1.85 14.18 11.85
C ILE A 312 3.30 14.65 12.06
N PHE A 313 3.93 14.28 13.19
CA PHE A 313 5.30 14.71 13.48
C PHE A 313 6.33 14.14 12.52
N PHE A 314 6.09 12.95 11.97
CA PHE A 314 6.93 12.41 10.91
C PHE A 314 6.83 13.25 9.63
N GLN A 315 5.62 13.65 9.21
CA GLN A 315 5.41 14.48 8.02
C GLN A 315 6.01 15.89 8.15
N ILE A 316 5.88 16.51 9.33
CA ILE A 316 6.44 17.86 9.61
C ILE A 316 7.94 17.79 9.96
N GLN A 317 8.53 16.58 10.00
CA GLN A 317 9.95 16.34 10.34
C GLN A 317 10.35 16.74 11.78
N LEU A 318 9.39 16.77 12.71
CA LEU A 318 9.60 17.01 14.13
C LEU A 318 9.95 15.70 14.86
N TYR A 319 11.14 15.16 14.57
CA TYR A 319 11.54 13.82 15.04
C TYR A 319 11.74 13.70 16.55
N ALA A 320 12.07 14.79 17.25
CA ALA A 320 12.12 14.79 18.73
C ALA A 320 10.72 14.51 19.33
N SER A 321 9.68 15.17 18.79
CA SER A 321 8.29 14.97 19.19
C SER A 321 7.76 13.60 18.77
N LEU A 322 8.19 13.08 17.62
CA LEU A 322 7.91 11.70 17.18
C LEU A 322 8.40 10.67 18.21
N LEU A 323 9.62 10.83 18.74
CA LEU A 323 10.19 9.91 19.72
C LEU A 323 9.37 9.91 21.03
N LEU A 324 8.85 11.08 21.41
CA LEU A 324 7.93 11.18 22.54
C LEU A 324 6.62 10.42 22.30
N GLN A 325 6.11 10.41 21.06
CA GLN A 325 4.94 9.58 20.72
C GLN A 325 5.25 8.08 20.85
N VAL A 326 6.43 7.61 20.45
CA VAL A 326 6.83 6.21 20.66
C VAL A 326 6.83 5.85 22.15
N PHE A 327 7.34 6.75 23.00
CA PHE A 327 7.29 6.57 24.44
C PHE A 327 5.85 6.47 24.98
N PHE A 328 4.96 7.39 24.58
CA PHE A 328 3.57 7.35 24.99
C PHE A 328 2.83 6.12 24.45
N PHE A 329 3.21 5.61 23.29
CA PHE A 329 2.63 4.39 22.73
C PHE A 329 2.94 3.19 23.63
N VAL A 330 4.21 3.04 24.03
CA VAL A 330 4.64 2.00 24.97
C VAL A 330 3.99 2.17 26.34
N ALA A 331 3.88 3.41 26.84
CA ALA A 331 3.21 3.69 28.11
C ALA A 331 1.71 3.32 28.07
N ASN A 332 1.02 3.58 26.95
CA ASN A 332 -0.38 3.17 26.78
C ASN A 332 -0.54 1.64 26.71
N LEU A 333 0.38 0.93 26.03
CA LEU A 333 0.39 -0.55 26.02
C LEU A 333 0.59 -1.10 27.43
N TYR A 334 1.55 -0.56 28.18
CA TYR A 334 1.82 -0.95 29.55
C TYR A 334 0.63 -0.65 30.48
N GLY A 335 0.06 0.55 30.39
CA GLY A 335 -1.11 0.95 31.17
C GLY A 335 -2.31 0.06 30.89
N TRP A 336 -2.58 -0.24 29.62
CA TRP A 336 -3.65 -1.17 29.23
C TRP A 336 -3.42 -2.57 29.81
N TYR A 337 -2.20 -3.10 29.70
CA TYR A 337 -1.84 -4.39 30.26
C TYR A 337 -2.02 -4.44 31.78
N ALA A 338 -1.53 -3.43 32.50
CA ALA A 338 -1.57 -3.37 33.96
C ALA A 338 -3.02 -3.27 34.47
N TRP A 339 -3.85 -2.43 33.85
CA TRP A 339 -5.24 -2.21 34.27
C TRP A 339 -6.21 -3.30 33.81
N SER A 340 -5.92 -3.99 32.69
CA SER A 340 -6.74 -5.12 32.22
C SER A 340 -6.64 -6.36 33.12
N ARG A 341 -5.57 -6.45 33.92
CA ARG A 341 -5.32 -7.59 34.83
C ARG A 341 -5.86 -7.41 36.25
N GLN A 342 -6.47 -6.27 36.57
CA GLN A 342 -7.19 -6.10 37.84
C GLN A 342 -8.54 -6.84 37.78
N ASN A 343 -8.54 -8.14 38.07
CA ASN A 343 -9.72 -8.89 38.50
C ASN A 343 -9.31 -10.20 39.18
N GLU A 344 -9.31 -10.18 40.52
CA GLU A 344 -9.85 -11.24 41.40
C GLU A 344 -9.72 -10.85 42.89
N ASN A 345 -8.75 -10.00 43.26
CA ASN A 345 -8.49 -9.66 44.68
C ASN A 345 -8.71 -8.20 45.09
N ASN A 346 -9.45 -7.40 44.31
CA ASN A 346 -9.90 -6.05 44.69
C ASN A 346 -8.82 -5.26 45.48
N GLU A 347 -7.57 -5.26 44.98
CA GLU A 347 -6.43 -4.68 45.68
C GLU A 347 -6.77 -3.23 46.01
N ALA A 348 -6.66 -2.95 47.31
CA ALA A 348 -7.28 -1.83 48.00
C ALA A 348 -7.33 -0.56 47.16
N ALA A 349 -8.53 -0.02 46.98
CA ALA A 349 -8.78 1.29 46.39
C ALA A 349 -7.66 2.27 46.77
N LEU A 350 -6.80 2.60 45.80
CA LEU A 350 -5.69 3.55 45.92
C LEU A 350 -6.23 4.79 46.64
N LYS A 351 -5.93 4.92 47.93
CA LYS A 351 -6.43 6.05 48.72
C LYS A 351 -5.68 7.27 48.21
N ILE A 352 -6.34 8.07 47.37
CA ILE A 352 -5.84 9.36 46.88
C ILE A 352 -5.41 10.18 48.11
N ARG A 353 -4.09 10.21 48.36
CA ARG A 353 -3.50 10.97 49.45
C ARG A 353 -2.83 12.19 48.84
N TRP A 354 -3.25 13.36 49.29
CA TRP A 354 -2.57 14.60 48.97
C TRP A 354 -1.10 14.51 49.38
N LEU A 355 -0.19 14.94 48.50
CA LEU A 355 1.22 15.03 48.85
C LEU A 355 1.36 15.92 50.11
N PRO A 356 2.16 15.51 51.11
CA PRO A 356 2.48 16.36 52.25
C PRO A 356 3.01 17.71 51.75
N ARG A 357 2.54 18.83 52.32
CA ARG A 357 2.87 20.19 51.84
C ARG A 357 4.36 20.41 51.59
N GLN A 358 5.23 19.85 52.42
CA GLN A 358 6.68 19.94 52.24
C GLN A 358 7.16 19.24 50.96
N LYS A 359 6.71 18.01 50.69
CA LYS A 359 7.08 17.27 49.47
C LYS A 359 6.48 17.90 48.21
N ALA A 360 5.26 18.43 48.31
CA ALA A 360 4.63 19.19 47.22
C ALA A 360 5.44 20.44 46.89
N LEU A 361 5.90 21.19 47.90
CA LEU A 361 6.72 22.37 47.70
C LEU A 361 8.09 22.02 47.10
N THR A 362 8.73 20.95 47.57
CA THR A 362 10.00 20.48 47.00
C THR A 362 9.84 20.09 45.54
N LEU A 363 8.79 19.32 45.21
CA LEU A 363 8.50 18.93 43.83
C LEU A 363 8.23 20.14 42.95
N LEU A 364 7.44 21.10 43.43
CA LEU A 364 7.15 22.33 42.69
C LEU A 364 8.44 23.10 42.38
N VAL A 365 9.32 23.27 43.37
CA VAL A 365 10.63 23.93 43.16
C VAL A 365 11.48 23.15 42.15
N VAL A 366 11.54 21.82 42.26
CA VAL A 366 12.28 20.97 41.32
C VAL A 366 11.73 21.12 39.91
N CYS A 367 10.41 21.06 39.72
CA CYS A 367 9.78 21.23 38.41
C CYS A 367 10.05 22.63 37.84
N VAL A 368 9.92 23.70 38.64
CA VAL A 368 10.18 25.08 38.16
C VAL A 368 11.63 25.24 37.72
N VAL A 369 12.59 24.73 38.51
CA VAL A 369 14.02 24.79 38.14
C VAL A 369 14.29 23.93 36.90
N ALA A 370 13.74 22.73 36.84
CA ALA A 370 13.90 21.83 35.70
C ALA A 370 13.30 22.42 34.41
N ILE A 371 12.12 23.04 34.48
CA ILE A 371 11.49 23.75 33.35
C ILE A 371 12.39 24.91 32.92
N GLY A 372 12.85 25.75 33.85
CA GLY A 372 13.72 26.88 33.53
C GLY A 372 15.03 26.45 32.87
N LEU A 373 15.68 25.41 33.39
CA LEU A 373 16.88 24.84 32.78
C LEU A 373 16.59 24.23 31.40
N MET A 374 15.53 23.44 31.29
CA MET A 374 15.16 22.80 30.03
C MET A 374 14.84 23.85 28.96
N SER A 375 14.16 24.94 29.30
CA SER A 375 13.83 26.01 28.35
C SER A 375 15.06 26.73 27.80
N LEU A 376 16.15 26.79 28.58
CA LEU A 376 17.42 27.36 28.12
C LEU A 376 18.22 26.41 27.24
N PHE A 377 17.98 25.09 27.36
CA PHE A 377 18.74 24.03 26.67
C PHE A 377 17.87 23.16 25.77
N ILE A 378 16.68 23.62 25.38
CA ILE A 378 15.75 22.78 24.62
C ILE A 378 16.30 22.44 23.23
N ASP A 379 16.88 23.43 22.54
CA ASP A 379 17.44 23.26 21.20
C ASP A 379 18.53 22.17 21.13
N PRO A 380 19.58 22.20 21.97
CA PRO A 380 20.59 21.12 21.94
C PRO A 380 20.02 19.77 22.36
N VAL A 381 19.06 19.72 23.29
CA VAL A 381 18.41 18.46 23.69
C VAL A 381 17.61 17.88 22.52
N PHE A 382 16.80 18.69 21.85
CA PHE A 382 16.00 18.27 20.70
C PHE A 382 16.87 17.87 19.51
N ALA A 383 18.00 18.55 19.31
CA ALA A 383 18.99 18.15 18.31
C ALA A 383 19.55 16.74 18.57
N VAL A 384 19.88 16.42 19.83
CA VAL A 384 20.35 15.08 20.22
C VAL A 384 19.25 14.04 20.02
N LEU A 385 18.04 14.31 20.49
CA LEU A 385 16.89 13.41 20.33
C LEU A 385 16.58 13.14 18.86
N THR A 386 16.64 14.17 18.01
CA THR A 386 16.45 14.07 16.57
C THR A 386 17.50 13.15 15.92
N ARG A 387 18.78 13.28 16.30
CA ARG A 387 19.84 12.39 15.80
C ARG A 387 19.62 10.95 16.22
N ILE A 388 19.19 10.71 17.46
CA ILE A 388 18.86 9.37 17.95
C ILE A 388 17.70 8.79 17.14
N ALA A 389 16.61 9.54 16.96
CA ALA A 389 15.44 9.10 16.19
C ALA A 389 15.81 8.74 14.74
N ILE A 390 16.58 9.60 14.05
CA ILE A 390 17.05 9.34 12.69
C ILE A 390 17.95 8.10 12.66
N GLY A 391 18.87 7.95 13.62
CA GLY A 391 19.73 6.77 13.71
C GLY A 391 18.95 5.46 13.88
N ILE A 392 17.87 5.48 14.67
CA ILE A 392 16.96 4.34 14.82
C ILE A 392 16.27 4.05 13.47
N MET A 393 15.71 5.07 12.81
CA MET A 393 15.00 4.90 11.53
C MET A 393 15.91 4.39 10.42
N GLN A 394 17.13 4.92 10.31
CA GLN A 394 18.13 4.44 9.35
C GLN A 394 18.56 3.00 9.66
N GLY A 395 18.69 2.65 10.94
CA GLY A 395 18.93 1.27 11.38
C GLY A 395 17.80 0.29 11.02
N MET A 396 16.57 0.80 10.90
CA MET A 396 15.40 0.04 10.43
C MET A 396 15.25 0.04 8.90
N GLY A 397 16.20 0.62 8.16
CA GLY A 397 16.20 0.63 6.69
C GLY A 397 15.45 1.80 6.04
N LEU A 398 15.05 2.82 6.82
CA LEU A 398 14.39 4.02 6.27
C LEU A 398 15.43 5.04 5.79
N SER A 399 15.24 5.54 4.57
CA SER A 399 16.10 6.55 3.93
C SER A 399 15.76 7.98 4.38
N VAL A 400 15.92 8.28 5.67
CA VAL A 400 15.60 9.60 6.25
C VAL A 400 16.83 10.53 6.24
N VAL A 401 16.66 11.76 5.73
CA VAL A 401 17.69 12.80 5.70
C VAL A 401 17.58 13.71 6.93
N MET A 402 18.72 14.18 7.46
CA MET A 402 18.75 15.13 8.57
C MET A 402 18.14 16.48 8.12
N PRO A 403 17.08 16.97 8.78
CA PRO A 403 16.47 18.24 8.44
C PRO A 403 17.30 19.41 8.99
N GLU A 404 17.08 20.60 8.45
CA GLU A 404 17.63 21.83 9.01
C GLU A 404 16.95 22.11 10.35
N LEU A 405 17.71 22.06 11.45
CA LEU A 405 17.18 22.27 12.79
C LEU A 405 16.93 23.76 13.03
N GLN A 406 15.66 24.13 13.11
CA GLN A 406 15.26 25.47 13.53
C GLN A 406 15.22 25.56 15.07
N PRO A 407 15.44 26.76 15.64
CA PRO A 407 15.21 26.98 17.07
C PRO A 407 13.76 26.66 17.44
N ASP A 408 13.56 26.13 18.64
CA ASP A 408 12.22 25.79 19.11
C ASP A 408 11.31 27.02 19.18
N ALA A 409 10.09 26.89 18.66
CA ALA A 409 9.15 28.01 18.57
C ALA A 409 8.59 28.42 19.94
N PHE A 410 8.43 27.46 20.85
CA PHE A 410 7.84 27.70 22.17
C PHE A 410 8.62 26.99 23.31
N PRO A 411 9.89 27.40 23.57
CA PRO A 411 10.80 26.68 24.47
C PRO A 411 10.24 26.41 25.86
N LEU A 412 9.48 27.38 26.39
CA LEU A 412 8.86 27.29 27.71
C LEU A 412 7.75 26.24 27.77
N TRP A 413 6.90 26.19 26.75
CA TRP A 413 5.73 25.29 26.71
C TRP A 413 6.19 23.85 26.55
N ASP A 414 7.12 23.59 25.62
CA ASP A 414 7.62 22.24 25.36
C ASP A 414 8.42 21.70 26.54
N SER A 415 9.22 22.55 27.19
CA SER A 415 9.88 22.21 28.45
C SER A 415 8.90 21.88 29.56
N THR A 416 7.82 22.66 29.68
CA THR A 416 6.77 22.44 30.69
C THR A 416 6.09 21.10 30.47
N MET A 417 5.70 20.80 29.24
CA MET A 417 5.05 19.52 28.91
C MET A 417 5.96 18.34 29.16
N LEU A 418 7.23 18.41 28.75
CA LEU A 418 8.21 17.34 28.96
C LEU A 418 8.46 17.08 30.46
N VAL A 419 8.76 18.13 31.23
CA VAL A 419 9.09 17.99 32.65
C VAL A 419 7.88 17.52 33.47
N LEU A 420 6.69 18.10 33.23
CA LEU A 420 5.49 17.70 33.98
C LEU A 420 5.03 16.28 33.62
N SER A 421 5.20 15.84 32.37
CA SER A 421 4.89 14.46 31.97
C SER A 421 5.78 13.44 32.68
N ILE A 422 7.09 13.71 32.75
CA ILE A 422 8.04 12.87 33.49
C ILE A 422 7.71 12.89 34.99
N ALA A 423 7.43 14.07 35.56
CA ALA A 423 7.09 14.21 36.96
C ALA A 423 5.81 13.43 37.31
N ALA A 424 4.77 13.51 36.48
CA ALA A 424 3.54 12.76 36.65
C ALA A 424 3.81 11.24 36.65
N MET A 425 4.57 10.74 35.68
CA MET A 425 4.90 9.32 35.60
C MET A 425 5.72 8.82 36.81
N VAL A 426 6.68 9.61 37.28
CA VAL A 426 7.47 9.26 38.48
C VAL A 426 6.61 9.24 39.74
N LEU A 427 5.63 10.14 39.85
CA LEU A 427 4.70 10.15 40.98
C LEU A 427 3.80 8.91 40.96
N ASP A 428 3.32 8.52 39.79
CA ASP A 428 2.50 7.32 39.62
C ASP A 428 3.29 6.04 39.95
N ASP A 429 4.53 5.89 39.43
CA ASP A 429 5.37 4.72 39.74
C ASP A 429 5.81 4.68 41.21
N ALA A 430 6.16 5.82 41.82
CA ALA A 430 6.55 5.89 43.23
C ALA A 430 5.38 5.60 44.17
N GLN A 431 4.15 5.89 43.75
CA GLN A 431 2.93 5.54 44.49
C GLN A 431 2.65 4.04 44.38
N ILE A 432 2.73 3.46 43.17
CA ILE A 432 2.58 2.02 42.92
C ILE A 432 3.61 1.21 43.72
N ARG A 433 4.90 1.59 43.71
CA ARG A 433 5.96 0.89 44.44
C ARG A 433 5.80 0.94 45.96
N ARG A 434 5.32 2.06 46.52
CA ARG A 434 5.12 2.18 47.97
C ARG A 434 3.95 1.35 48.47
N GLU A 435 2.93 1.17 47.65
CA GLU A 435 1.79 0.32 48.01
C GLU A 435 2.13 -1.17 47.85
N LEU A 436 2.87 -1.56 46.81
CA LEU A 436 3.42 -2.92 46.69
C LEU A 436 4.34 -3.30 47.86
N ALA A 437 5.13 -2.34 48.37
CA ALA A 437 5.98 -2.56 49.54
C ALA A 437 5.19 -2.66 50.86
N ALA A 438 4.00 -2.06 50.94
CA ALA A 438 3.12 -2.14 52.12
C ALA A 438 2.30 -3.43 52.17
N VAL A 439 2.05 -4.06 51.02
CA VAL A 439 1.37 -5.36 50.90
C VAL A 439 2.31 -6.53 51.22
N GLY A 440 3.63 -6.35 51.12
CA GLY A 440 4.64 -7.38 51.41
C GLY A 440 5.08 -7.51 52.87
N THR A 441 4.42 -6.84 53.81
CA THR A 441 4.80 -6.80 55.25
C THR A 441 3.69 -7.22 56.21
N ASP A 442 2.76 -8.07 55.79
CA ASP A 442 1.83 -8.77 56.68
C ASP A 442 2.00 -10.30 56.58
#